data_AF-A0A3C0YSB5-F1
#
_entry.id   AF-A0A3C0YSB5-F1
#
_cell.length_a   1.000
_cell.length_b   1.000
_cell.length_c   1.000
_cell.angle_alpha   90.00
_cell.angle_beta   90.00
_cell.angle_gamma   90.00
#
_symmetry.space_group_name_H-M   'P 1'
#
loop_
_entity.id
_entity.type
_entity.pdbx_description
1 polymer ?
#
loop_
_entity_poly.entity_id
_entity_poly.type
_entity_poly.pdbx_seq_one_letter_code
_entity_poly.pdbx_strand_id
1 'polypeptide(L)'
;MTWSEASNRWPTGELGQQSLLGMGRSLEKAYKGSKFDSKVLEGAKNYYSQYIERYPESADELGLEQKVAIIEKDLSEKELAIASYYERTESYKSAHNYYQKIAELWPGSNAGNIAESKLPQMKKLVAESEMPKKKKFNWKGLLL
;
A
#
# COMPACT_ATOMS: atom_id res chain seq x y z
N MET A 1 32.29 30.97 9.63
CA MET A 1 31.15 30.03 9.62
C MET A 1 31.17 29.24 10.90
N THR A 2 30.18 29.47 11.77
CA THR A 2 30.02 28.76 13.05
C THR A 2 29.16 27.51 12.86
N TRP A 3 29.31 26.51 13.72
CA TRP A 3 28.49 25.29 13.71
C TRP A 3 26.98 25.58 13.78
N SER A 4 26.57 26.68 14.45
CA SER A 4 25.16 27.10 14.51
C SER A 4 24.60 27.59 13.17
N GLU A 5 25.42 28.19 12.30
CA GLU A 5 25.01 28.58 10.94
C GLU A 5 24.87 27.37 10.02
N ALA A 6 25.63 26.30 10.26
CA ALA A 6 25.52 25.05 9.52
C ALA A 6 24.28 24.24 9.96
N SER A 7 23.98 24.17 11.27
CA SER A 7 22.79 23.47 11.77
C SER A 7 21.48 24.20 11.40
N ASN A 8 21.50 25.53 11.34
CA ASN A 8 20.39 26.31 10.79
C ASN A 8 20.21 26.16 9.27
N ARG A 9 21.19 25.60 8.55
CA ARG A 9 21.11 25.37 7.10
C ARG A 9 20.72 23.93 6.75
N TRP A 10 21.03 22.96 7.60
CA TRP A 10 20.79 21.55 7.34
C TRP A 10 20.58 20.74 8.64
N PRO A 11 19.59 19.84 8.72
CA PRO A 11 18.47 19.57 7.81
C PRO A 11 17.14 20.25 8.21
N THR A 12 17.15 21.13 9.21
CA THR A 12 15.94 21.74 9.82
C THR A 12 15.72 23.21 9.48
N GLY A 13 16.59 23.80 8.64
CA GLY A 13 16.46 25.18 8.18
C GLY A 13 15.37 25.38 7.11
N GLU A 14 15.06 26.64 6.80
CA GLU A 14 14.05 27.04 5.80
C GLU A 14 14.24 26.31 4.44
N LEU A 15 15.48 26.18 3.98
CA LEU A 15 15.79 25.47 2.73
C LEU A 15 15.46 23.96 2.81
N GLY A 16 15.73 23.34 3.96
CA GLY A 16 15.38 21.94 4.22
C GLY A 16 13.87 21.73 4.26
N GLN A 17 13.15 22.64 4.92
CA GLN A 17 11.70 22.68 4.96
C GLN A 17 11.10 22.79 3.55
N GLN A 18 11.52 23.78 2.75
CA GLN A 18 11.03 23.97 1.38
C GLN A 18 11.35 22.78 0.47
N SER A 19 12.54 22.18 0.62
CA SER A 19 12.96 21.03 -0.17
C SER A 19 12.08 19.80 0.09
N LEU A 20 11.82 19.46 1.37
CA LEU A 20 10.94 18.35 1.74
C LEU A 20 9.53 18.51 1.17
N LEU A 21 8.94 19.70 1.32
CA LEU A 21 7.62 20.01 0.78
C LEU A 21 7.59 19.95 -0.75
N GLY A 22 8.63 20.48 -1.40
CA GLY A 22 8.77 20.48 -2.86
C GLY A 22 8.88 19.07 -3.43
N MET A 23 9.66 18.19 -2.79
CA MET A 23 9.80 16.78 -3.20
C MET A 23 8.47 16.03 -3.10
N GLY A 24 7.75 16.18 -1.98
CA GLY A 24 6.43 15.58 -1.81
C GLY A 24 5.44 16.02 -2.91
N ARG A 25 5.37 17.34 -3.16
CA ARG A 25 4.49 17.91 -4.20
C ARG A 25 4.85 17.47 -5.61
N SER A 26 6.13 17.35 -5.91
CA SER A 26 6.60 16.92 -7.24
C SER A 26 6.15 15.49 -7.52
N LEU A 27 6.31 14.59 -6.54
CA LEU A 27 5.90 13.20 -6.66
C LEU A 27 4.37 13.03 -6.69
N GLU A 28 3.64 13.78 -5.85
CA GLU A 28 2.17 13.81 -5.88
C GLU A 28 1.67 14.21 -7.28
N LYS A 29 2.23 15.27 -7.87
CA LYS A 29 1.87 15.72 -9.23
C LYS A 29 2.26 14.72 -10.33
N ALA A 30 3.27 13.90 -10.09
CA ALA A 30 3.68 12.85 -11.03
C ALA A 30 2.69 11.66 -11.05
N TYR A 31 1.84 11.52 -10.02
CA TYR A 31 0.84 10.47 -9.98
C TYR A 31 -0.29 10.74 -10.98
N LYS A 32 -0.46 9.84 -11.95
CA LYS A 32 -1.44 9.95 -13.04
C LYS A 32 -2.73 9.13 -12.78
N GLY A 33 -2.94 8.68 -11.54
CA GLY A 33 -4.09 7.90 -11.12
C GLY A 33 -3.81 6.40 -10.97
N SER A 34 -4.83 5.65 -10.54
CA SER A 34 -4.73 4.26 -10.06
C SER A 34 -4.18 3.24 -11.07
N LYS A 35 -4.21 3.56 -12.37
CA LYS A 35 -3.62 2.73 -13.44
C LYS A 35 -2.09 2.84 -13.55
N PHE A 36 -1.47 3.80 -12.89
CA PHE A 36 -0.04 4.09 -12.97
C PHE A 36 0.71 3.61 -11.73
N ASP A 37 2.04 3.59 -11.78
CA ASP A 37 2.89 3.15 -10.65
C ASP A 37 2.62 4.00 -9.40
N SER A 38 2.38 3.33 -8.27
CA SER A 38 2.07 3.95 -6.98
C SER A 38 3.32 4.28 -6.18
N LYS A 39 4.51 3.87 -6.63
CA LYS A 39 5.78 4.21 -5.97
C LYS A 39 5.98 5.72 -5.80
N VAL A 40 5.44 6.53 -6.73
CA VAL A 40 5.48 7.99 -6.60
C VAL A 40 4.62 8.48 -5.43
N LEU A 41 3.48 7.84 -5.17
CA LEU A 41 2.64 8.15 -4.01
C LEU A 41 3.29 7.73 -2.70
N GLU A 42 3.94 6.55 -2.66
CA GLU A 42 4.70 6.12 -1.48
C GLU A 42 5.82 7.12 -1.15
N GLY A 43 6.54 7.60 -2.17
CA GLY A 43 7.56 8.63 -2.01
C GLY A 43 6.97 9.97 -1.54
N ALA A 44 5.86 10.41 -2.12
CA ALA A 44 5.16 11.63 -1.69
C ALA A 44 4.72 11.53 -0.21
N LYS A 45 4.13 10.39 0.19
CA LYS A 45 3.74 10.10 1.57
C LYS A 45 4.92 10.22 2.51
N ASN A 46 6.06 9.63 2.15
CA ASN A 46 7.27 9.64 2.97
C ASN A 46 7.79 11.08 3.20
N TYR A 47 7.83 11.91 2.15
CA TYR A 47 8.26 13.31 2.31
C TYR A 47 7.28 14.15 3.12
N TYR A 48 5.98 13.98 2.93
CA TYR A 48 4.98 14.67 3.75
C TYR A 48 4.99 14.22 5.20
N SER A 49 5.17 12.92 5.47
CA SER A 49 5.27 12.41 6.85
C SER A 49 6.50 12.96 7.57
N GLN A 50 7.65 13.00 6.89
CA GLN A 50 8.86 13.66 7.44
C GLN A 50 8.67 15.15 7.65
N TYR A 51 7.91 15.83 6.80
CA TYR A 51 7.59 17.25 6.98
C TYR A 51 6.72 17.46 8.21
N ILE A 52 5.66 16.67 8.38
CA ILE A 52 4.75 16.71 9.54
C ILE A 52 5.53 16.50 10.84
N GLU A 53 6.41 15.50 10.87
CA GLU A 53 7.23 15.19 12.05
C GLU A 53 8.17 16.36 12.43
N ARG A 54 8.74 17.06 11.43
CA ARG A 54 9.73 18.12 11.66
C ARG A 54 9.14 19.51 11.84
N TYR A 55 7.97 19.78 11.26
CA TYR A 55 7.36 21.11 11.18
C TYR A 55 5.83 21.05 11.40
N PRO A 56 5.34 20.56 12.56
CA PRO A 56 3.93 20.24 12.76
C PRO A 56 2.98 21.44 12.60
N GLU A 57 3.34 22.63 13.09
CA GLU A 57 2.52 23.85 12.95
C GLU A 57 2.32 24.23 11.48
N SER A 58 3.42 24.30 10.72
CA SER A 58 3.36 24.58 9.28
C SER A 58 2.66 23.45 8.49
N ALA A 59 2.79 22.21 8.94
CA ALA A 59 2.13 21.07 8.32
C ALA A 59 0.60 21.12 8.49
N ASP A 60 0.13 21.56 9.65
CA ASP A 60 -1.30 21.78 9.94
C ASP A 60 -1.87 22.90 9.07
N GLU A 61 -1.19 24.05 8.99
CA GLU A 61 -1.56 25.15 8.08
C GLU A 61 -1.66 24.72 6.61
N LEU A 62 -0.78 23.80 6.20
CA LEU A 62 -0.73 23.26 4.84
C LEU A 62 -1.67 22.06 4.61
N GLY A 63 -2.35 21.58 5.65
CA GLY A 63 -3.24 20.41 5.59
C GLY A 63 -2.53 19.12 5.15
N LEU A 64 -1.28 18.91 5.59
CA LEU A 64 -0.48 17.78 5.13
C LEU A 64 -0.96 16.44 5.69
N GLU A 65 -1.56 16.42 6.88
CA GLU A 65 -2.15 15.19 7.44
C GLU A 65 -3.30 14.67 6.56
N GLN A 66 -4.18 15.58 6.11
CA GLN A 66 -5.27 15.22 5.20
C GLN A 66 -4.74 14.76 3.85
N LYS A 67 -3.67 15.38 3.34
CA LYS A 67 -2.98 14.89 2.13
C LYS A 67 -2.43 13.49 2.30
N VAL A 68 -1.75 13.20 3.41
CA VAL A 68 -1.25 11.85 3.71
C VAL A 68 -2.40 10.85 3.79
N ALA A 69 -3.51 11.21 4.44
CA ALA A 69 -4.69 10.35 4.53
C ALA A 69 -5.30 10.03 3.15
N ILE A 70 -5.37 11.01 2.24
CA ILE A 70 -5.81 10.79 0.85
C ILE A 70 -4.85 9.84 0.12
N ILE A 71 -3.54 10.04 0.27
CA ILE A 71 -2.53 9.17 -0.35
C ILE A 71 -2.65 7.73 0.18
N GLU A 72 -2.82 7.54 1.50
CA GLU A 72 -3.02 6.21 2.10
C GLU A 72 -4.27 5.53 1.56
N LYS A 73 -5.37 6.28 1.41
CA LYS A 73 -6.59 5.76 0.78
C LYS A 73 -6.30 5.27 -0.64
N ASP A 74 -5.69 6.09 -1.48
CA ASP A 74 -5.37 5.74 -2.87
C ASP A 74 -4.44 4.51 -2.97
N LEU A 75 -3.44 4.42 -2.09
CA LEU A 75 -2.54 3.27 -2.01
C LEU A 75 -3.30 1.99 -1.62
N SER A 76 -4.14 2.05 -0.59
CA SER A 76 -4.93 0.90 -0.11
C SER A 76 -5.93 0.42 -1.16
N GLU A 77 -6.60 1.33 -1.88
CA GLU A 77 -7.55 1.00 -2.94
C GLU A 77 -6.86 0.33 -4.13
N LYS A 78 -5.65 0.77 -4.47
CA LYS A 78 -4.87 0.13 -5.53
C LYS A 78 -4.45 -1.29 -5.16
N GLU A 79 -3.94 -1.50 -3.95
CA GLU A 79 -3.57 -2.84 -3.47
C GLU A 79 -4.79 -3.76 -3.44
N LEU A 80 -5.95 -3.24 -3.04
CA LEU A 80 -7.21 -3.99 -3.06
C LEU A 80 -7.61 -4.40 -4.48
N ALA A 81 -7.42 -3.52 -5.47
CA ALA A 81 -7.66 -3.85 -6.87
C ALA A 81 -6.75 -4.97 -7.36
N ILE A 82 -5.49 -5.01 -6.92
CA ILE A 82 -4.54 -6.09 -7.23
C ILE A 82 -4.98 -7.41 -6.55
N ALA A 83 -5.35 -7.37 -5.28
CA ALA A 83 -5.87 -8.53 -4.56
C ALA A 83 -7.09 -9.15 -5.27
N SER A 84 -8.05 -8.29 -5.64
CA SER A 84 -9.27 -8.67 -6.35
C SER A 84 -8.98 -9.25 -7.74
N TYR A 85 -7.97 -8.73 -8.44
CA TYR A 85 -7.53 -9.28 -9.73
C TYR A 85 -7.01 -10.71 -9.58
N TYR A 86 -6.16 -10.96 -8.58
CA TYR A 86 -5.64 -12.30 -8.31
C TYR A 86 -6.73 -13.27 -7.83
N GLU A 87 -7.69 -12.79 -7.04
CA GLU A 87 -8.86 -13.60 -6.65
C GLU A 87 -9.66 -14.03 -7.88
N ARG A 88 -9.99 -13.08 -8.77
CA ARG A 88 -10.77 -13.35 -9.99
C ARG A 88 -10.04 -14.26 -10.99
N THR A 89 -8.72 -14.23 -11.00
CA THR A 89 -7.88 -15.08 -11.87
C THR A 89 -7.48 -16.40 -11.18
N GLU A 90 -8.10 -16.71 -10.04
CA GLU A 90 -7.90 -17.95 -9.27
C GLU A 90 -6.46 -18.15 -8.76
N SER A 91 -5.66 -17.08 -8.74
CA SER A 91 -4.34 -17.08 -8.08
C SER A 91 -4.53 -16.84 -6.58
N TYR A 92 -5.18 -17.78 -5.91
CA TYR A 92 -5.65 -17.61 -4.52
C TYR A 92 -4.53 -17.33 -3.53
N LYS A 93 -3.34 -17.90 -3.74
CA LYS A 93 -2.17 -17.63 -2.89
C LYS A 93 -1.72 -16.17 -3.00
N SER A 94 -1.69 -15.64 -4.22
CA SER A 94 -1.35 -14.23 -4.46
C SER A 94 -2.43 -13.32 -3.86
N ALA A 95 -3.71 -13.64 -4.11
CA ALA A 95 -4.83 -12.88 -3.54
C ALA A 95 -4.76 -12.84 -2.01
N HIS A 96 -4.54 -13.99 -1.36
CA HIS A 96 -4.35 -14.10 0.09
C HIS A 96 -3.24 -13.18 0.58
N ASN A 97 -2.06 -13.22 -0.06
CA ASN A 97 -0.92 -12.39 0.36
C ASN A 97 -1.22 -10.89 0.26
N TYR A 98 -1.88 -10.45 -0.82
CA TYR A 98 -2.27 -9.04 -0.96
C TYR A 98 -3.33 -8.63 0.07
N TYR A 99 -4.37 -9.45 0.28
CA TYR A 99 -5.36 -9.17 1.33
C TYR A 99 -4.72 -9.12 2.73
N GLN A 100 -3.79 -10.01 3.03
CA GLN A 100 -3.08 -9.99 4.30
C GLN A 100 -2.27 -8.69 4.47
N LYS A 101 -1.50 -8.31 3.45
CA LYS A 101 -0.76 -7.03 3.43
C LYS A 101 -1.69 -5.84 3.66
N ILE A 102 -2.87 -5.82 3.02
CA ILE A 102 -3.81 -4.69 3.15
C ILE A 102 -4.37 -4.60 4.57
N ALA A 103 -4.77 -5.72 5.16
CA ALA A 103 -5.27 -5.77 6.53
C ALA A 103 -4.20 -5.34 7.55
N GLU A 104 -2.93 -5.70 7.32
CA GLU A 104 -1.81 -5.33 8.19
C GLU A 104 -1.42 -3.85 8.07
N LEU A 105 -1.40 -3.28 6.86
CA LEU A 105 -0.92 -1.92 6.62
C LEU A 105 -2.00 -0.84 6.76
N TRP A 106 -3.26 -1.17 6.47
CA TRP A 106 -4.38 -0.21 6.53
C TRP A 106 -5.56 -0.74 7.36
N PRO A 107 -5.35 -1.14 8.62
CA PRO A 107 -6.42 -1.64 9.47
C PRO A 107 -7.51 -0.58 9.67
N GLY A 108 -8.78 -1.01 9.67
CA GLY A 108 -9.94 -0.12 9.84
C GLY A 108 -10.30 0.76 8.64
N SER A 109 -9.43 0.86 7.64
CA SER A 109 -9.77 1.50 6.35
C SER A 109 -10.81 0.67 5.59
N ASN A 110 -11.48 1.26 4.60
CA ASN A 110 -12.42 0.52 3.76
C ASN A 110 -11.73 -0.70 3.09
N ALA A 111 -10.53 -0.52 2.55
CA ALA A 111 -9.76 -1.61 1.95
C ALA A 111 -9.32 -2.67 2.97
N GLY A 112 -8.90 -2.23 4.16
CA GLY A 112 -8.55 -3.09 5.30
C GLY A 112 -9.71 -3.99 5.72
N ASN A 113 -10.88 -3.39 5.96
CA ASN A 113 -12.08 -4.13 6.37
C ASN A 113 -12.53 -5.15 5.31
N ILE A 114 -12.46 -4.77 4.02
CA ILE A 114 -12.73 -5.70 2.91
C ILE A 114 -11.71 -6.85 2.94
N ALA A 115 -10.42 -6.53 3.08
CA ALA A 115 -9.37 -7.53 3.09
C ALA A 115 -9.50 -8.53 4.24
N GLU A 116 -9.74 -8.04 5.46
CA GLU A 116 -10.01 -8.87 6.64
C GLU A 116 -11.19 -9.83 6.41
N SER A 117 -12.27 -9.34 5.80
CA SER A 117 -13.45 -10.17 5.49
C SER A 117 -13.15 -11.27 4.45
N LYS A 118 -12.18 -11.04 3.56
CA LYS A 118 -11.81 -11.97 2.48
C LYS A 118 -10.86 -13.08 2.93
N LEU A 119 -10.01 -12.81 3.93
CA LEU A 119 -8.95 -13.74 4.37
C LEU A 119 -9.44 -15.17 4.68
N PRO A 120 -10.55 -15.40 5.42
CA PRO A 120 -11.02 -16.76 5.71
C PRO A 120 -11.36 -17.56 4.45
N GLN A 121 -12.01 -16.92 3.48
CA GLN A 121 -12.34 -17.54 2.19
C GLN A 121 -11.08 -17.83 1.39
N MET A 122 -10.14 -16.88 1.31
CA MET A 122 -8.89 -17.08 0.58
C MET A 122 -8.07 -18.23 1.15
N LYS A 123 -7.99 -18.35 2.48
CA LYS A 123 -7.30 -19.47 3.14
C LYS A 123 -7.89 -20.82 2.73
N LYS A 124 -9.21 -20.93 2.65
CA LYS A 124 -9.90 -22.14 2.19
C LYS A 124 -9.57 -22.45 0.71
N LEU A 125 -9.65 -21.45 -0.16
CA LEU A 125 -9.39 -21.61 -1.59
C LEU A 125 -7.92 -21.96 -1.88
N VAL A 126 -6.97 -21.41 -1.11
CA VAL A 126 -5.56 -21.83 -1.18
C VAL A 126 -5.42 -23.31 -0.86
N ALA A 127 -5.97 -23.77 0.27
CA ALA A 127 -5.92 -25.17 0.66
C ALA A 127 -6.57 -26.09 -0.38
N GLU A 128 -7.70 -25.68 -0.96
CA GLU A 128 -8.37 -26.42 -2.03
C GLU A 128 -7.54 -26.50 -3.32
N SER A 129 -6.88 -25.41 -3.70
CA SER A 129 -6.03 -25.37 -4.89
C SER A 129 -4.77 -26.23 -4.78
N GLU A 130 -4.31 -26.48 -3.56
CA GLU A 130 -3.13 -27.31 -3.25
C GLU A 130 -3.47 -28.80 -3.09
N MET A 131 -4.76 -29.17 -2.98
CA MET A 131 -5.16 -30.57 -2.87
C MET A 131 -4.88 -31.34 -4.17
N PRO A 132 -4.30 -32.56 -4.07
CA PRO A 132 -4.07 -33.38 -5.25
C PRO A 132 -5.40 -33.74 -5.91
N LYS A 133 -5.53 -33.48 -7.22
CA LYS A 133 -6.73 -33.85 -7.99
C LYS A 133 -6.97 -35.35 -7.84
N LYS A 134 -8.15 -35.74 -7.34
CA LYS A 134 -8.53 -37.15 -7.18
C LYS A 134 -8.35 -37.87 -8.53
N LYS A 135 -7.46 -38.87 -8.58
CA LYS A 135 -7.35 -39.75 -9.74
C LYS A 135 -8.70 -40.44 -9.94
N LYS A 136 -9.31 -40.28 -11.12
CA LYS A 136 -10.49 -41.08 -11.49
C LYS A 136 -10.05 -42.54 -11.53
N PHE A 137 -10.47 -43.32 -10.54
CA PHE A 137 -10.22 -44.76 -10.51
C PHE A 137 -10.99 -45.41 -11.67
N ASN A 138 -10.27 -46.04 -12.59
CA ASN A 138 -10.85 -46.67 -13.77
C ASN A 138 -11.14 -48.13 -13.46
N TRP A 139 -12.41 -48.45 -13.20
CA TRP A 139 -12.88 -49.80 -12.90
C TRP A 139 -12.85 -50.76 -14.10
N LYS A 140 -12.55 -50.28 -15.32
CA LYS A 140 -12.54 -51.10 -16.54
C LYS A 140 -11.42 -52.15 -16.60
N GLY A 141 -10.49 -52.18 -15.64
CA GLY A 141 -9.38 -53.14 -15.60
C GLY A 141 -9.49 -54.25 -14.55
N LEU A 142 -10.60 -54.33 -13.79
CA LEU A 142 -10.74 -55.24 -12.64
C LEU A 142 -11.66 -56.45 -12.90
N LEU A 143 -12.12 -56.64 -14.15
CA LEU A 143 -13.10 -57.68 -14.55
C LEU A 143 -12.60 -58.58 -15.70
N LEU A 144 -11.29 -58.70 -15.89
CA LEU A 144 -10.65 -59.71 -16.76
C LEU A 144 -9.69 -60.54 -15.92
#